data_AF-A0A1M7U1Q6-F1
#
_entry.id   AF-A0A1M7U1Q6-F1
#
_cell.length_a   1.000
_cell.length_b   1.000
_cell.length_c   1.000
_cell.angle_alpha   90.00
_cell.angle_beta   90.00
_cell.angle_gamma   90.00
#
_symmetry.space_group_name_H-M   'P 1'
#
loop_
_entity.id
_entity.type
_entity.pdbx_description
1 polymer ?
#
loop_
_entity_poly.entity_id
_entity_poly.type
_entity_poly.pdbx_seq_one_letter_code
_entity_poly.pdbx_strand_id
1 'polypeptide(L)'
;MAGGDIDPVAAARAWIGTPYRAGAALRGVGCDCVGLVRGVLRDVTGRHVPAPHGWRADWAAAPGAPLLDAARRHLIELKPAEARPGDVVAFRMGGARVAHCGILTDAGRVVHAAEGVGVVEVTLAAWRGRIAFCARFPVRFPAL
;
A
#
# COMPACT_ATOMS: atom_id res chain seq x y z
N MET A 1 10.55 23.59 -2.37
CA MET A 1 9.28 23.94 -1.69
C MET A 1 8.94 22.79 -0.77
N ALA A 2 8.91 23.05 0.55
CA ALA A 2 8.59 22.07 1.56
C ALA A 2 7.15 21.58 1.32
N GLY A 3 6.99 20.35 0.83
CA GLY A 3 5.69 19.72 0.77
C GLY A 3 5.18 19.61 2.19
N GLY A 4 4.01 20.20 2.47
CA GLY A 4 3.36 20.01 3.76
C GLY A 4 3.21 18.52 4.05
N ASP A 5 3.23 18.15 5.33
CA ASP A 5 3.06 16.78 5.79
C ASP A 5 1.66 16.27 5.40
N ILE A 6 1.49 15.81 4.15
CA ILE A 6 0.24 15.24 3.69
C ILE A 6 0.03 13.95 4.48
N ASP A 7 -1.04 13.92 5.25
CA ASP A 7 -1.45 12.74 6.00
C ASP A 7 -1.63 11.53 5.04
N PRO A 8 -0.89 10.43 5.25
CA PRO A 8 -1.03 9.23 4.44
C PRO A 8 -2.45 8.65 4.38
N VAL A 9 -3.27 8.84 5.43
CA VAL A 9 -4.68 8.39 5.41
C VAL A 9 -5.49 9.24 4.43
N ALA A 10 -5.41 10.57 4.53
CA ALA A 10 -6.04 11.48 3.58
C ALA A 10 -5.57 11.23 2.14
N ALA A 11 -4.26 11.02 1.96
CA ALA A 11 -3.68 10.67 0.67
C ALA A 11 -4.27 9.35 0.15
N ALA A 12 -4.30 8.28 0.93
CA ALA A 12 -4.87 7.00 0.52
C ALA A 12 -6.36 7.10 0.15
N ARG A 13 -7.16 7.81 0.94
CA ARG A 13 -8.59 8.01 0.66
C ARG A 13 -8.85 8.77 -0.63
N ALA A 14 -7.98 9.69 -1.01
CA ALA A 14 -8.09 10.39 -2.30
C ALA A 14 -7.98 9.45 -3.52
N TRP A 15 -7.44 8.23 -3.35
CA TRP A 15 -7.35 7.25 -4.43
C TRP A 15 -8.61 6.39 -4.60
N ILE A 16 -9.55 6.41 -3.65
CA ILE A 16 -10.79 5.62 -3.73
C ILE A 16 -11.52 5.91 -5.05
N GLY A 17 -11.99 4.85 -5.71
CA GLY A 17 -12.59 4.91 -7.04
C GLY A 17 -11.60 4.83 -8.21
N THR A 18 -10.29 4.85 -7.97
CA THR A 18 -9.30 4.59 -9.03
C THR A 18 -9.46 3.15 -9.56
N PRO A 19 -9.62 2.94 -10.88
CA PRO A 19 -9.79 1.60 -11.44
C PRO A 19 -8.58 0.69 -11.19
N TYR A 20 -8.79 -0.62 -11.13
CA TYR A 20 -7.68 -1.56 -11.03
C TYR A 20 -6.96 -1.71 -12.38
N ARG A 21 -5.65 -1.49 -12.41
CA ARG A 21 -4.78 -1.77 -13.56
C ARG A 21 -3.42 -2.27 -13.10
N ALA A 22 -3.09 -3.52 -13.44
CA ALA A 22 -1.80 -4.13 -13.11
C ALA A 22 -0.61 -3.27 -13.57
N GLY A 23 0.34 -3.03 -12.67
CA GLY A 23 1.54 -2.23 -12.91
C GLY A 23 1.34 -0.71 -12.92
N ALA A 24 0.10 -0.22 -12.99
CA ALA A 24 -0.19 1.21 -13.04
C ALA A 24 -0.12 1.86 -11.65
N ALA A 25 0.07 3.18 -11.60
CA ALA A 25 0.14 3.97 -10.37
C ALA A 25 -0.35 5.42 -10.61
N LEU A 26 -1.52 5.57 -11.22
CA LEU A 26 -2.09 6.86 -11.59
C LEU A 26 -3.52 7.01 -11.07
N ARG A 27 -3.71 7.93 -10.12
CA ARG A 27 -4.99 8.21 -9.45
C ARG A 27 -6.07 8.58 -10.47
N GLY A 28 -7.27 8.01 -10.31
CA GLY A 28 -8.40 8.19 -11.21
C GLY A 28 -8.28 7.46 -12.56
N VAL A 29 -7.11 6.94 -12.92
CA VAL A 29 -6.87 6.28 -14.22
C VAL A 29 -6.62 4.78 -14.06
N GLY A 30 -5.79 4.37 -13.11
CA GLY A 30 -5.46 2.97 -12.89
C GLY A 30 -4.36 2.74 -11.86
N CYS A 31 -4.55 1.78 -10.97
CA CYS A 31 -3.48 1.24 -10.13
C CYS A 31 -3.73 -0.21 -9.70
N ASP A 32 -2.67 -0.94 -9.35
CA ASP A 32 -2.77 -2.15 -8.54
C ASP A 32 -2.47 -1.86 -7.05
N CYS A 33 -2.40 -2.89 -6.20
CA CYS A 33 -2.19 -2.69 -4.76
C CYS A 33 -0.84 -2.05 -4.44
N VAL A 34 0.23 -2.38 -5.18
CA VAL A 34 1.54 -1.74 -5.03
C VAL A 34 1.58 -0.37 -5.72
N GLY A 35 0.88 -0.22 -6.83
CA GLY A 35 0.65 1.03 -7.53
C GLY A 35 -0.02 2.07 -6.64
N LEU A 36 -0.99 1.66 -5.83
CA LEU A 36 -1.61 2.50 -4.80
C LEU A 36 -0.56 2.97 -3.78
N VAL A 37 0.23 2.05 -3.20
CA VAL A 37 1.28 2.41 -2.22
C VAL A 37 2.34 3.34 -2.84
N ARG A 38 2.78 3.08 -4.08
CA ARG A 38 3.70 3.94 -4.83
C ARG A 38 3.11 5.32 -5.10
N GLY A 39 1.82 5.36 -5.45
CA GLY A 39 1.06 6.57 -5.67
C GLY A 39 0.97 7.43 -4.41
N VAL A 40 0.59 6.83 -3.29
CA VAL A 40 0.53 7.51 -1.98
C VAL A 40 1.92 7.95 -1.53
N LEU A 41 2.95 7.12 -1.71
CA LEU A 41 4.34 7.52 -1.43
C LEU A 41 4.72 8.79 -2.21
N ARG A 42 4.39 8.87 -3.50
CA ARG A 42 4.60 10.07 -4.31
C ARG A 42 3.81 11.25 -3.78
N ASP A 43 2.54 11.04 -3.43
CA ASP A 43 1.68 12.11 -2.95
C ASP A 43 2.22 12.71 -1.63
N VAL A 44 2.69 11.87 -0.68
CA VAL A 44 3.15 12.34 0.64
C VAL A 44 4.63 12.74 0.71
N THR A 45 5.47 12.30 -0.22
CA THR A 45 6.92 12.62 -0.21
C THR A 45 7.41 13.41 -1.44
N GLY A 46 6.59 13.51 -2.49
CA GLY A 46 7.03 13.96 -3.81
C GLY A 46 7.91 12.97 -4.58
N ARG A 47 8.33 11.84 -3.98
CA ARG A 47 9.25 10.89 -4.60
C ARG A 47 8.52 9.94 -5.55
N HIS A 48 8.94 9.93 -6.81
CA HIS A 48 8.48 8.94 -7.77
C HIS A 48 9.30 7.65 -7.66
N VAL A 49 8.63 6.52 -7.44
CA VAL A 49 9.25 5.20 -7.37
C VAL A 49 8.80 4.38 -8.58
N PRO A 50 9.72 3.82 -9.39
CA PRO A 50 9.37 2.96 -10.51
C PRO A 50 8.66 1.69 -10.03
N ALA A 51 7.98 0.99 -10.93
CA ALA A 51 7.47 -0.34 -10.59
C ALA A 51 8.67 -1.25 -10.24
N PRO A 52 8.54 -2.18 -9.28
CA PRO A 52 9.60 -3.14 -9.00
C PRO A 52 10.04 -3.89 -10.27
N HIS A 53 11.32 -4.20 -10.40
CA HIS A 53 11.79 -5.02 -11.52
C HIS A 53 11.08 -6.39 -11.51
N GLY A 54 10.56 -6.82 -12.66
CA GLY A 54 9.76 -8.05 -12.77
C GLY A 54 8.31 -7.92 -12.28
N TRP A 55 7.83 -6.71 -11.97
CA TRP A 55 6.42 -6.47 -11.62
C TRP A 55 5.52 -6.61 -12.86
N ARG A 56 5.12 -7.84 -13.12
CA ARG A 56 4.18 -8.24 -14.19
C ARG A 56 2.83 -8.57 -13.56
N ALA A 57 1.78 -8.76 -14.36
CA ALA A 57 0.45 -9.09 -13.84
C ALA A 57 0.45 -10.36 -12.94
N ASP A 58 1.39 -11.29 -13.19
CA ASP A 58 1.59 -12.54 -12.46
C ASP A 58 2.68 -12.46 -11.38
N TRP A 59 3.09 -11.27 -10.94
CA TRP A 59 4.14 -11.10 -9.92
C TRP A 59 3.84 -11.88 -8.62
N ALA A 60 2.56 -12.06 -8.30
CA ALA A 60 2.08 -12.84 -7.16
C ALA A 60 2.40 -14.34 -7.29
N ALA A 61 2.83 -14.81 -8.46
CA ALA A 61 3.32 -16.16 -8.72
C ALA A 61 4.86 -16.24 -8.91
N ALA A 62 5.54 -15.12 -9.17
CA ALA A 62 7.00 -15.08 -9.41
C ALA A 62 7.84 -15.61 -8.21
N PRO A 63 9.06 -16.13 -8.38
CA PRO A 63 9.91 -16.51 -7.24
C PRO A 63 10.24 -15.31 -6.31
N GLY A 64 10.48 -15.58 -5.02
CA GLY A 64 10.90 -14.56 -4.04
C GLY A 64 9.76 -13.75 -3.41
N ALA A 65 10.09 -12.57 -2.86
CA ALA A 65 9.17 -11.69 -2.14
C ALA A 65 9.18 -10.25 -2.68
N PRO A 66 8.90 -10.04 -3.98
CA PRO A 66 9.10 -8.74 -4.65
C PRO A 66 8.34 -7.57 -4.01
N LEU A 67 7.14 -7.82 -3.44
CA LEU A 67 6.39 -6.82 -2.69
C LEU A 67 7.13 -6.38 -1.43
N LEU A 68 7.63 -7.35 -0.63
CA LEU A 68 8.36 -7.05 0.60
C LEU A 68 9.70 -6.38 0.30
N ASP A 69 10.41 -6.85 -0.72
CA ASP A 69 11.69 -6.26 -1.13
C ASP A 69 11.50 -4.82 -1.62
N ALA A 70 10.44 -4.54 -2.37
CA ALA A 70 10.10 -3.18 -2.76
C ALA A 70 9.72 -2.31 -1.56
N ALA A 71 8.92 -2.84 -0.63
CA ALA A 71 8.55 -2.11 0.58
C ALA A 71 9.79 -1.73 1.40
N ARG A 72 10.71 -2.68 1.65
CA ARG A 72 11.95 -2.43 2.43
C ARG A 72 12.89 -1.41 1.79
N ARG A 73 12.88 -1.27 0.46
CA ARG A 73 13.70 -0.27 -0.24
C ARG A 73 13.18 1.16 -0.12
N HIS A 74 11.88 1.34 0.12
CA HIS A 74 11.23 2.65 0.00
C HIS A 74 10.47 3.11 1.24
N LEU A 75 10.18 2.18 2.16
CA LEU A 75 9.42 2.38 3.39
C LEU A 75 10.25 1.93 4.60
N ILE A 76 9.78 2.30 5.79
CA ILE A 76 10.41 1.93 7.07
C ILE A 76 9.66 0.72 7.63
N GLU A 77 10.30 -0.45 7.69
CA GLU A 77 9.69 -1.66 8.26
C GLU A 77 9.35 -1.47 9.75
N LEU A 78 8.18 -1.98 10.16
CA LEU A 78 7.63 -1.85 11.51
C LEU A 78 7.34 -3.23 12.12
N LYS A 79 7.35 -3.31 13.45
CA LYS A 79 6.70 -4.42 14.15
C LYS A 79 5.18 -4.26 14.00
N PRO A 80 4.40 -5.35 13.91
CA PRO A 80 2.95 -5.26 13.79
C PRO A 80 2.26 -4.45 14.88
N ALA A 81 2.79 -4.47 16.11
CA ALA A 81 2.27 -3.69 17.24
C ALA A 81 2.47 -2.17 17.12
N GLU A 82 3.36 -1.72 16.22
CA GLU A 82 3.67 -0.30 15.99
C GLU A 82 2.88 0.28 14.82
N ALA A 83 2.17 -0.57 14.07
CA ALA A 83 1.38 -0.19 12.92
C ALA A 83 0.14 0.61 13.37
N ARG A 84 -0.06 1.77 12.73
CA ARG A 84 -1.15 2.70 13.01
C ARG A 84 -1.80 3.18 11.69
N PRO A 85 -2.92 3.94 11.75
CA PRO A 85 -3.48 4.56 10.55
C PRO A 85 -2.40 5.32 9.77
N GLY A 86 -2.38 5.12 8.45
CA GLY A 86 -1.40 5.66 7.51
C GLY A 86 -0.22 4.72 7.21
N ASP A 87 -0.05 3.63 7.96
CA ASP A 87 0.97 2.62 7.67
C ASP A 87 0.50 1.60 6.61
N VAL A 88 1.44 1.07 5.86
CA VAL A 88 1.25 0.01 4.88
C VAL A 88 1.24 -1.35 5.58
N VAL A 89 0.29 -2.19 5.22
CA VAL A 89 0.21 -3.60 5.65
C VAL A 89 0.22 -4.51 4.43
N ALA A 90 0.93 -5.63 4.53
CA ALA A 90 0.93 -6.68 3.52
C ALA A 90 0.35 -7.99 4.07
N PHE A 91 -0.39 -8.69 3.22
CA PHE A 91 -1.21 -9.83 3.58
C PHE A 91 -0.76 -11.11 2.88
N ARG A 92 -0.86 -12.23 3.61
CA ARG A 92 -0.81 -13.57 3.00
C ARG A 92 -2.10 -13.87 2.26
N MET A 93 -2.00 -14.24 0.99
CA MET A 93 -3.13 -14.58 0.12
C MET A 93 -2.91 -15.96 -0.51
N GLY A 94 -3.99 -16.73 -0.68
CA GLY A 94 -3.93 -18.06 -1.31
C GLY A 94 -3.04 -19.06 -0.60
N GLY A 95 -2.82 -18.91 0.72
CA GLY A 95 -1.89 -19.73 1.50
C GLY A 95 -0.89 -18.88 2.28
N ALA A 96 0.40 -19.25 2.24
CA ALA A 96 1.45 -18.59 3.03
C ALA A 96 2.08 -17.35 2.38
N ARG A 97 1.77 -17.08 1.11
CA ARG A 97 2.50 -16.10 0.30
C ARG A 97 2.01 -14.67 0.52
N VAL A 98 2.93 -13.75 0.80
CA VAL A 98 2.63 -12.31 0.89
C VAL A 98 2.47 -11.74 -0.51
N ALA A 99 1.22 -11.54 -0.93
CA ALA A 99 0.87 -11.23 -2.32
C ALA A 99 -0.14 -10.09 -2.45
N HIS A 100 -0.43 -9.37 -1.36
CA HIS A 100 -1.33 -8.22 -1.38
C HIS A 100 -0.93 -7.19 -0.34
N CYS A 101 -1.26 -5.92 -0.57
CA CYS A 101 -1.05 -4.86 0.41
C CYS A 101 -2.16 -3.81 0.37
N GLY A 102 -2.20 -3.02 1.43
CA GLY A 102 -3.07 -1.86 1.57
C GLY A 102 -2.52 -0.90 2.61
N ILE A 103 -3.24 0.19 2.84
CA ILE A 103 -2.87 1.25 3.78
C ILE A 103 -3.91 1.28 4.88
N LEU A 104 -3.47 1.12 6.13
CA LEU A 104 -4.34 1.19 7.29
C LEU A 104 -4.96 2.58 7.37
N THR A 105 -6.25 2.62 7.72
CA THR A 105 -6.96 3.85 8.04
C THR A 105 -7.54 3.74 9.46
N ASP A 106 -8.54 4.55 9.81
CA ASP A 106 -9.15 4.51 11.14
C ASP A 106 -9.88 3.17 11.43
N ALA A 107 -10.15 2.93 12.72
CA ALA A 107 -11.06 1.88 13.20
C ALA A 107 -10.85 0.46 12.64
N GLY A 108 -9.61 0.09 12.30
CA GLY A 108 -9.31 -1.22 11.72
C GLY A 108 -9.88 -1.37 10.31
N ARG A 109 -9.76 -0.32 9.50
CA ARG A 109 -10.03 -0.33 8.06
C ARG A 109 -8.73 -0.29 7.26
N VAL A 110 -8.86 -0.63 5.98
CA VAL A 110 -7.75 -0.64 5.03
C VAL A 110 -8.24 -0.14 3.68
N VAL A 111 -7.50 0.81 3.11
CA VAL A 111 -7.63 1.19 1.69
C VAL A 111 -6.73 0.28 0.87
N HIS A 112 -7.27 -0.37 -0.14
CA HIS A 112 -6.49 -1.18 -1.08
C HIS A 112 -7.10 -1.14 -2.48
N ALA A 113 -6.30 -1.46 -3.50
CA ALA A 113 -6.81 -1.74 -4.84
C ALA A 113 -7.23 -3.21 -4.93
N ALA A 114 -8.43 -3.50 -5.41
CA ALA A 114 -8.91 -4.86 -5.65
C ALA A 114 -9.18 -5.08 -7.14
N GLU A 115 -8.75 -6.24 -7.67
CA GLU A 115 -9.04 -6.61 -9.05
C GLU A 115 -10.55 -6.70 -9.29
N GLY A 116 -11.01 -6.17 -10.43
CA GLY A 116 -12.44 -6.08 -10.78
C GLY A 116 -13.24 -5.00 -10.04
N VAL A 117 -12.65 -4.32 -9.04
CA VAL A 117 -13.35 -3.30 -8.23
C VAL A 117 -12.67 -1.93 -8.31
N GLY A 118 -11.33 -1.88 -8.25
CA GLY A 118 -10.57 -0.64 -8.08
C GLY A 118 -10.22 -0.36 -6.62
N VAL A 119 -9.87 0.88 -6.30
CA VAL A 119 -9.46 1.28 -4.95
C VAL A 119 -10.69 1.48 -4.07
N VAL A 120 -10.74 0.76 -2.95
CA VAL A 120 -11.85 0.76 -1.98
C VAL A 120 -11.32 0.74 -0.55
N GLU A 121 -12.15 1.19 0.38
CA GLU A 121 -11.89 1.10 1.82
C GLU A 121 -12.79 0.03 2.45
N VAL A 122 -12.19 -0.98 3.06
CA VAL A 122 -12.91 -2.14 3.63
C VAL A 122 -12.51 -2.36 5.09
N THR A 123 -13.28 -3.18 5.80
CA THR A 123 -12.91 -3.60 7.16
C THR A 123 -11.74 -4.57 7.13
N LEU A 124 -10.77 -4.40 8.03
CA LEU A 124 -9.60 -5.27 8.15
C LEU A 124 -9.93 -6.62 8.80
N ALA A 125 -11.14 -6.79 9.36
CA ALA A 125 -11.51 -7.92 10.21
C ALA A 125 -11.22 -9.27 9.57
N ALA A 126 -11.58 -9.46 8.29
CA ALA A 126 -11.36 -10.70 7.56
C ALA A 126 -9.88 -10.98 7.25
N TRP A 127 -9.01 -9.96 7.28
CA TRP A 127 -7.61 -10.04 6.89
C TRP A 127 -6.63 -9.85 8.04
N ARG A 128 -7.11 -9.52 9.24
CA ARG A 128 -6.26 -9.22 10.41
C ARG A 128 -5.27 -10.33 10.72
N GLY A 129 -5.71 -11.59 10.69
CA GLY A 129 -4.83 -12.76 10.90
C GLY A 129 -3.89 -13.07 9.73
N ARG A 130 -4.00 -12.35 8.60
CA ARG A 130 -3.18 -12.54 7.39
C ARG A 130 -2.05 -11.53 7.28
N ILE A 131 -2.00 -10.52 8.14
CA ILE A 131 -0.93 -9.52 8.14
C ILE A 131 0.41 -10.22 8.37
N ALA A 132 1.35 -9.98 7.47
CA ALA A 132 2.67 -10.59 7.48
C ALA A 132 3.81 -9.58 7.56
N PHE A 133 3.51 -8.32 7.27
CA PHE A 133 4.49 -7.25 7.22
C PHE A 133 3.78 -5.91 7.37
N CYS A 134 4.43 -4.99 8.08
CA CYS A 134 3.98 -3.62 8.27
C CYS A 134 5.13 -2.66 7.92
N ALA A 135 4.83 -1.53 7.31
CA ALA A 135 5.83 -0.49 7.07
C ALA A 135 5.21 0.91 7.05
N ARG A 136 6.05 1.92 7.29
CA ARG A 136 5.69 3.32 7.36
C ARG A 136 6.26 4.11 6.19
N PHE A 137 5.48 5.04 5.65
CA PHE A 137 5.99 6.04 4.71
C PHE A 137 7.06 6.91 5.41
N PRO A 138 8.15 7.30 4.73
CA PRO A 138 9.24 8.07 5.33
C PRO A 138 8.87 9.56 5.45
N VAL A 139 7.77 9.85 6.13
CA VAL A 139 7.24 11.19 6.43
C VAL A 139 7.05 11.36 7.93
N ARG A 140 7.02 12.62 8.40
CA ARG A 140 6.58 12.90 9.77
C ARG A 140 5.07 12.74 9.80
N PHE A 141 4.58 11.99 10.79
CA PHE A 141 3.15 11.94 11.06
C PHE A 141 2.81 13.09 12.02
N PRO A 142 1.61 13.67 11.94
CA PRO A 142 1.11 14.54 12.99
C PRO A 142 1.20 13.82 14.34
N ALA A 143 1.54 14.55 15.40
CA ALA A 143 1.35 14.02 16.75
C ALA A 143 -0.14 13.70 16.95
N LEU A 144 -0.43 12.56 17.58
CA LEU A 144 -1.79 12.14 17.93
C LEU A 144 -2.43 13.13 18.91
#